data_AF-Q03YG2-F1
#
_entry.id   AF-Q03YG2-F1
#
_cell.length_a   1.000
_cell.length_b   1.000
_cell.length_c   1.000
_cell.angle_alpha   90.00
_cell.angle_beta   90.00
_cell.angle_gamma   90.00
#
_symmetry.space_group_name_H-M   'P 1'
#
loop_
_entity.id
_entity.type
_entity.pdbx_description
1 polymer ?
#
loop_
_entity_poly.entity_id
_entity_poly.type
_entity_poly.pdbx_seq_one_letter_code
_entity_poly.pdbx_strand_id
1 'polypeptide(L)' 'MKKVSVFVLMISLILMFASLISWIMSQPTFAIIASNLGLLILAISYLWENRNNFLK' A
#
# COMPACT_ATOMS: atom_id res chain seq x y z
N MET A 1 -0.27 16.95 -0.23
CA MET A 1 -0.44 15.70 0.54
C MET A 1 -0.28 15.99 2.02
N LYS A 2 -1.19 15.50 2.86
CA LYS A 2 -1.01 15.58 4.32
C LYS A 2 0.24 14.78 4.73
N LYS A 3 0.96 15.21 5.78
CA LYS A 3 2.16 14.48 6.28
C LYS A 3 1.89 12.98 6.49
N VAL A 4 0.69 12.64 6.97
CA VAL A 4 0.23 11.26 7.16
C VAL A 4 0.14 10.50 5.84
N SER A 5 -0.39 11.11 4.78
CA SER A 5 -0.52 10.49 3.44
C SER A 5 0.86 10.13 2.86
N VAL A 6 1.87 10.99 3.06
CA VAL A 6 3.25 10.72 2.63
C VAL A 6 3.84 9.50 3.36
N PHE A 7 3.63 9.40 4.67
CA PHE A 7 4.13 8.27 5.46
C PHE A 7 3.47 6.95 5.04
N VAL A 8 2.15 6.97 4.82
CA VAL A 8 1.40 5.81 4.34
C VAL A 8 1.89 5.37 2.95
N LEU A 9 2.16 6.33 2.07
CA LEU A 9 2.68 6.08 0.73
C LEU A 9 4.09 5.45 0.78
N MET A 10 4.97 5.93 1.66
CA MET A 10 6.28 5.32 1.88
C MET A 10 6.20 3.87 2.38
N ILE A 11 5.36 3.59 3.38
CA ILE A 11 5.16 2.21 3.88
C ILE A 11 4.67 1.30 2.76
N SER A 12 3.71 1.76 1.98
CA SER A 12 3.13 0.97 0.90
C SER A 12 4.16 0.64 -0.19
N LEU A 13 5.02 1.59 -0.53
CA LEU A 13 6.14 1.35 -1.45
C LEU A 13 7.14 0.33 -0.90
N ILE A 14 7.45 0.39 0.40
CA ILE A 14 8.34 -0.59 1.05
C ILE A 14 7.72 -1.99 0.98
N LEU A 15 6.41 -2.13 1.24
CA LEU A 15 5.72 -3.42 1.13
C LEU A 15 5.70 -3.95 -0.32
N MET A 16 5.47 -3.09 -1.30
CA MET A 16 5.54 -3.46 -2.72
C MET A 16 6.96 -3.90 -3.12
N PHE A 17 7.99 -3.23 -2.61
CA PHE A 17 9.38 -3.63 -2.85
C PHE A 17 9.72 -4.96 -2.16
N ALA A 18 9.29 -5.15 -0.92
CA ALA A 18 9.45 -6.41 -0.20
C ALA A 18 8.75 -7.57 -0.93
N SER A 19 7.58 -7.32 -1.53
CA SER A 19 6.88 -8.29 -2.38
C SER A 19 7.74 -8.74 -3.56
N LEU A 20 8.37 -7.81 -4.28
CA LEU A 20 9.25 -8.12 -5.41
C LEU A 20 10.45 -8.97 -4.98
N ILE A 21 11.10 -8.62 -3.86
CA ILE A 21 12.21 -9.40 -3.31
C ILE A 21 11.75 -10.82 -2.98
N SER A 22 10.62 -10.96 -2.30
CA SER A 22 10.10 -12.28 -1.92
C SER A 22 9.70 -13.12 -3.13
N TRP A 23 9.23 -12.51 -4.21
CA TRP A 23 8.98 -13.20 -5.47
C TRP A 23 10.29 -13.75 -6.07
N ILE A 24 11.35 -12.96 -6.08
CA ILE A 24 12.69 -13.39 -6.55
C ILE A 24 13.25 -14.52 -5.67
N MET A 25 12.97 -14.50 -4.37
CA MET A 25 13.40 -15.54 -3.42
C MET A 25 12.51 -16.80 -3.43
N SER A 26 11.60 -16.95 -4.41
CA SER A 26 10.68 -18.08 -4.51
C SER A 26 9.79 -18.25 -3.28
N GLN A 27 9.38 -17.15 -2.65
CA GLN A 27 8.43 -17.09 -1.53
C GLN A 27 7.10 -16.46 -2.00
N PRO A 28 6.32 -17.17 -2.84
CA PRO A 28 5.16 -16.58 -3.53
C PRO A 28 4.05 -16.14 -2.58
N THR A 29 3.81 -16.90 -1.50
CA THR A 29 2.78 -16.58 -0.51
C THR A 29 3.07 -15.23 0.16
N PHE A 30 4.32 -15.00 0.57
CA PHE A 30 4.70 -13.73 1.19
C PHE A 30 4.67 -12.58 0.18
N ALA A 31 5.12 -12.83 -1.05
CA ALA A 31 5.05 -11.83 -2.12
C ALA A 31 3.61 -11.34 -2.37
N ILE A 32 2.66 -12.26 -2.46
CA ILE A 32 1.25 -11.93 -2.66
C ILE A 32 0.71 -11.12 -1.47
N ILE A 33 0.93 -11.59 -0.24
CA ILE A 33 0.45 -10.90 0.98
C ILE A 33 1.02 -9.49 1.06
N ALA A 34 2.33 -9.32 0.84
CA ALA A 34 2.99 -8.01 0.91
C ALA A 34 2.45 -7.03 -0.15
N SER A 35 2.23 -7.50 -1.39
CA SER A 35 1.65 -6.65 -2.44
C SER A 35 0.22 -6.22 -2.12
N ASN A 36 -0.60 -7.16 -1.65
CA ASN A 36 -2.01 -6.90 -1.34
C ASN A 36 -2.16 -5.96 -0.15
N LEU A 37 -1.32 -6.12 0.88
CA LEU A 37 -1.31 -5.20 2.03
C LEU A 37 -0.87 -3.79 1.61
N GLY A 38 0.18 -3.65 0.80
CA GLY A 38 0.61 -2.34 0.30
C GLY A 38 -0.48 -1.65 -0.52
N LEU A 39 -1.19 -2.42 -1.37
CA LEU A 39 -2.28 -1.90 -2.19
C LEU A 39 -3.52 -1.54 -1.35
N LEU A 40 -3.88 -2.37 -0.37
CA LEU A 40 -4.97 -2.12 0.57
C LEU A 40 -4.75 -0.83 1.36
N ILE A 41 -3.54 -0.64 1.89
CA ILE A 41 -3.18 0.54 2.67
C ILE A 41 -3.30 1.82 1.80
N LEU A 42 -2.82 1.78 0.56
CA LEU A 42 -2.99 2.89 -0.39
C LEU A 42 -4.46 3.18 -0.69
N ALA A 43 -5.26 2.14 -0.96
CA ALA A 43 -6.68 2.29 -1.27
C ALA A 43 -7.45 2.92 -0.11
N ILE A 44 -7.21 2.46 1.13
CA ILE A 44 -7.81 3.02 2.34
C ILE A 44 -7.39 4.49 2.51
N SER A 45 -6.11 4.80 2.34
CA SER A 45 -5.61 6.18 2.46
C SER A 45 -6.22 7.10 1.41
N TYR A 46 -6.34 6.63 0.17
CA TYR A 46 -6.94 7.38 -0.93
C TYR A 46 -8.43 7.65 -0.65
N LEU A 47 -9.19 6.65 -0.24
CA LEU A 47 -10.59 6.81 0.14
C LEU A 47 -10.73 7.79 1.31
N TRP A 48 -9.87 7.68 2.32
CA TRP A 48 -9.90 8.58 3.47
C TRP A 48 -9.60 10.03 3.10
N GLU A 49 -8.61 10.26 2.23
CA GLU A 49 -8.24 11.60 1.78
C GLU A 49 -9.34 12.24 0.92
N ASN A 50 -10.08 11.43 0.14
CA ASN A 50 -11.13 11.88 -0.77
C ASN A 50 -12.57 11.72 -0.24
N ARG A 51 -12.77 11.25 1.01
CA ARG A 51 -14.09 10.95 1.58
C ARG A 51 -15.12 12.08 1.44
N ASN A 52 -14.68 13.33 1.53
CA ASN A 52 -15.56 14.49 1.42
C ASN A 52 -16.08 14.72 -0.01
N ASN A 53 -15.37 14.23 -1.03
CA ASN A 53 -15.81 14.28 -2.41
C ASN A 53 -16.82 13.17 -2.74
N PHE A 54 -16.81 12.05 -1.98
CA PHE A 54 -17.74 10.94 -2.13
C PHE A 54 -19.04 11.12 -1.32
N LEU A 55 -19.02 11.97 -0.30
CA LEU A 55 -20.17 12.27 0.56
C LEU A 55 -20.93 13.54 0.13
N LYS A 56 -20.59 14.09 -1.05
CA LYS A 56 -21.26 15.22 -1.69
C LYS A 56 -22.18 14.72 -2.78
#